data_AF-A0A9X7J3D0-F1
#
_entry.id   AF-A0A9X7J3D0-F1
#
_cell.length_a   1.000
_cell.length_b   1.000
_cell.length_c   1.000
_cell.angle_alpha   90.00
_cell.angle_beta   90.00
_cell.angle_gamma   90.00
#
_symmetry.space_group_name_H-M   'P 1'
#
loop_
_entity.id
_entity.type
_entity.pdbx_description
1 polymer ?
#
loop_
_entity_poly.entity_id
_entity_poly.type
_entity_poly.pdbx_seq_one_letter_code
_entity_poly.pdbx_strand_id
1 'polypeptide(L)'
;MAPITDEQVISIIRRLRFMAAELEDLKAYGEMDYFQYQSDRKSRRDVERIIENLVNAALDIAKILIAGEDLEVPETYRQAFIRLGEAGIIDKELALALAEKARTRNILVHQYLDIKWELIKDFLATGVATIGHFKKQVEQRLIAGEKRGENGS
;
A
#
# COMPACT_ATOMS: atom_id res chain seq x y z
N MET A 1 -9.06 -22.49 -9.57
CA MET A 1 -8.44 -21.16 -9.52
C MET A 1 -7.38 -21.11 -10.59
N ALA A 2 -7.45 -20.14 -11.51
CA ALA A 2 -6.33 -19.88 -12.39
C ALA A 2 -5.19 -19.29 -11.56
N PRO A 3 -3.95 -19.79 -11.70
CA PRO A 3 -2.81 -19.18 -11.04
C PRO A 3 -2.56 -17.76 -11.60
N ILE A 4 -2.07 -16.87 -10.75
CA ILE A 4 -1.54 -15.55 -11.16
C ILE A 4 -0.52 -15.79 -12.28
N THR A 5 -0.61 -15.03 -13.37
CA THR A 5 0.28 -15.19 -14.52
C THR A 5 1.69 -14.66 -14.22
N ASP A 6 2.70 -15.15 -14.94
CA ASP A 6 4.09 -14.65 -14.80
C ASP A 6 4.18 -13.13 -15.01
N GLU A 7 3.39 -12.59 -15.94
CA GLU A 7 3.30 -11.14 -16.16
C GLU A 7 2.78 -10.40 -14.93
N GLN A 8 1.72 -10.92 -14.30
CA GLN A 8 1.18 -10.37 -13.06
C GLN A 8 2.19 -10.47 -11.91
N VAL A 9 2.92 -11.59 -11.77
CA VAL A 9 3.98 -11.76 -10.77
C VAL A 9 5.09 -10.72 -10.96
N ILE A 10 5.60 -10.55 -12.19
CA ILE A 10 6.62 -9.54 -12.51
C ILE A 10 6.11 -8.12 -12.16
N SER A 11 4.85 -7.84 -12.48
CA SER A 11 4.18 -6.56 -12.20
C SER A 11 4.07 -6.27 -10.70
N ILE A 12 3.77 -7.29 -9.88
CA ILE A 12 3.74 -7.19 -8.41
C ILE A 12 5.15 -6.98 -7.86
N ILE A 13 6.15 -7.77 -8.29
CA ILE A 13 7.54 -7.66 -7.80
C ILE A 13 8.13 -6.27 -8.06
N ARG A 14 7.85 -5.67 -9.23
CA ARG A 14 8.26 -4.29 -9.52
C ARG A 14 7.69 -3.29 -8.52
N ARG A 15 6.41 -3.43 -8.16
CA ARG A 15 5.73 -2.55 -7.21
C ARG A 15 6.16 -2.78 -5.77
N LEU A 16 6.46 -4.02 -5.38
CA LEU A 16 7.02 -4.33 -4.05
C LEU A 16 8.41 -3.70 -3.88
N ARG A 17 9.25 -3.72 -4.92
CA ARG A 17 10.56 -3.05 -4.91
C ARG A 17 10.43 -1.54 -4.80
N PHE A 18 9.54 -0.94 -5.59
CA PHE A 18 9.23 0.48 -5.50
C PHE A 18 8.73 0.86 -4.09
N MET A 19 7.77 0.12 -3.56
CA MET A 19 7.24 0.31 -2.19
C MET A 19 8.34 0.20 -1.13
N ALA A 20 9.30 -0.72 -1.29
CA ALA A 20 10.43 -0.85 -0.36
C ALA A 20 11.35 0.38 -0.38
N ALA A 21 11.63 0.94 -1.55
CA ALA A 21 12.42 2.17 -1.67
C ALA A 21 11.71 3.37 -1.01
N GLU A 22 10.42 3.54 -1.30
CA GLU A 22 9.60 4.62 -0.71
C GLU A 22 9.49 4.49 0.82
N LEU A 23 9.40 3.27 1.37
CA LEU A 23 9.42 3.04 2.82
C LEU A 23 10.78 3.39 3.44
N GLU A 24 11.89 3.18 2.71
CA GLU A 24 13.22 3.56 3.16
C GLU A 24 13.36 5.08 3.20
N ASP A 25 12.96 5.77 2.13
CA ASP A 25 13.00 7.23 2.04
C ASP A 25 12.11 7.89 3.13
N LEU A 26 10.96 7.28 3.44
CA LEU A 26 10.05 7.78 4.46
C LEU A 26 10.67 7.82 5.87
N LYS A 27 11.70 7.01 6.15
CA LYS A 27 12.37 7.00 7.46
C LYS A 27 13.00 8.34 7.81
N ALA A 28 13.43 9.12 6.82
CA ALA A 28 13.99 10.46 7.03
C ALA A 28 12.98 11.42 7.69
N TYR A 29 11.69 11.09 7.66
CA TYR A 29 10.59 11.91 8.17
C TYR A 29 9.92 11.32 9.42
N GLY A 30 10.47 10.26 10.02
CA GLY A 30 9.87 9.58 11.17
C GLY A 30 9.72 10.45 12.43
N GLU A 31 10.59 11.44 12.60
CA GLU A 31 10.55 12.42 13.72
C GLU A 31 9.99 13.78 13.30
N MET A 32 9.40 13.89 12.10
CA MET A 32 8.84 15.16 11.63
C MET A 32 7.76 15.66 12.62
N ASP A 33 7.80 16.95 12.93
CA ASP A 33 6.72 17.63 13.66
C ASP A 33 5.95 18.61 12.77
N TYR A 34 4.87 19.19 13.33
CA TYR A 34 4.03 20.13 12.60
C TYR A 34 4.80 21.39 12.17
N PHE A 35 5.75 21.86 12.98
CA PHE A 35 6.51 23.06 12.68
C PHE A 35 7.43 22.84 11.47
N GLN A 36 8.14 21.71 11.42
CA GLN A 36 8.95 21.30 10.28
C GLN A 36 8.09 21.11 9.03
N TYR A 37 6.95 20.43 9.15
CA TYR A 37 6.01 20.24 8.04
C TYR A 37 5.49 21.57 7.47
N GLN A 38 5.22 22.55 8.33
CA GLN A 38 4.71 23.86 7.91
C GLN A 38 5.82 24.73 7.27
N SER A 39 7.00 24.74 7.88
CA SER A 39 8.09 25.67 7.55
C SER A 39 8.97 25.21 6.37
N ASP A 40 9.14 23.90 6.16
CA ASP A 40 9.91 23.36 5.04
C ASP A 40 9.01 22.79 3.95
N ARG A 41 8.84 23.59 2.89
CA ARG A 41 8.05 23.21 1.72
C ARG A 41 8.62 22.02 0.96
N LYS A 42 9.94 21.81 0.98
CA LYS A 42 10.57 20.67 0.29
C LYS A 42 10.24 19.39 1.04
N SER A 43 10.56 19.32 2.33
CA SER A 43 10.26 18.16 3.18
C SER A 43 8.77 17.83 3.17
N ARG A 44 7.89 18.85 3.26
CA ARG A 44 6.44 18.65 3.13
C ARG A 44 6.04 17.97 1.82
N ARG A 45 6.53 18.47 0.69
CA ARG A 45 6.17 17.91 -0.62
C ARG A 45 6.68 16.48 -0.76
N ASP A 46 7.85 16.21 -0.22
CA ASP A 46 8.47 14.90 -0.32
C ASP A 46 7.71 13.87 0.51
N VAL A 47 7.41 14.17 1.78
CA VAL A 47 6.62 13.26 2.64
C VAL A 47 5.20 13.03 2.10
N GLU A 48 4.55 14.09 1.58
CA GLU A 48 3.23 13.97 0.93
C GLU A 48 3.30 13.03 -0.28
N ARG A 49 4.34 13.16 -1.11
CA ARG A 49 4.51 12.37 -2.32
C ARG A 49 4.83 10.91 -2.00
N ILE A 50 5.70 10.67 -1.03
CA ILE A 50 6.08 9.31 -0.61
C ILE A 50 4.86 8.55 -0.08
N ILE A 51 4.05 9.18 0.76
CA ILE A 51 2.82 8.58 1.29
C ILE A 51 1.83 8.26 0.15
N GLU A 52 1.65 9.19 -0.79
CA GLU A 52 0.79 8.98 -1.96
C GLU A 52 1.28 7.78 -2.80
N ASN A 53 2.58 7.71 -3.06
CA ASN A 53 3.23 6.63 -3.79
C ASN A 53 3.01 5.26 -3.12
N LEU A 54 3.19 5.17 -1.80
CA LEU A 54 2.99 3.94 -1.03
C LEU A 54 1.55 3.43 -1.12
N VAL A 55 0.56 4.32 -0.95
CA VAL A 55 -0.86 3.97 -1.02
C VAL A 55 -1.25 3.54 -2.43
N ASN A 56 -0.78 4.24 -3.46
CA ASN A 56 -1.05 3.88 -4.86
C ASN A 56 -0.41 2.53 -5.24
N ALA A 57 0.84 2.30 -4.82
CA ALA A 57 1.52 1.02 -5.06
C ALA A 57 0.79 -0.15 -4.39
N ALA A 58 0.30 0.05 -3.16
CA ALA A 58 -0.50 -0.95 -2.46
C ALA A 58 -1.81 -1.27 -3.18
N LEU A 59 -2.51 -0.24 -3.69
CA LEU A 59 -3.74 -0.44 -4.45
C LEU A 59 -3.48 -1.17 -5.77
N ASP A 60 -2.46 -0.80 -6.51
CA ASP A 60 -2.15 -1.44 -7.78
C ASP A 60 -1.88 -2.94 -7.59
N ILE A 61 -1.12 -3.29 -6.56
CA ILE A 61 -0.90 -4.69 -6.18
C ILE A 61 -2.24 -5.35 -5.85
N ALA A 62 -3.09 -4.69 -5.05
CA ALA A 62 -4.41 -5.22 -4.71
C ALA A 62 -5.25 -5.52 -5.96
N LYS A 63 -5.29 -4.61 -6.94
CA LYS A 63 -6.02 -4.80 -8.20
C LYS A 63 -5.49 -5.98 -9.00
N ILE A 64 -4.17 -6.16 -9.08
CA ILE A 64 -3.57 -7.30 -9.78
C ILE A 64 -3.95 -8.61 -9.08
N LEU A 65 -3.91 -8.64 -7.74
CA LEU A 65 -4.29 -9.82 -6.96
C LEU A 65 -5.79 -10.16 -7.13
N ILE A 66 -6.68 -9.16 -7.08
CA ILE A 66 -8.12 -9.33 -7.29
C ILE A 66 -8.41 -9.88 -8.70
N ALA A 67 -7.77 -9.30 -9.72
CA ALA A 67 -7.91 -9.76 -11.10
C ALA A 67 -7.41 -11.20 -11.30
N GLY A 68 -6.35 -11.60 -10.59
CA GLY A 68 -5.85 -12.98 -10.60
C GLY A 68 -6.81 -13.99 -9.96
N GLU A 69 -7.71 -13.55 -9.10
CA GLU A 69 -8.72 -14.38 -8.44
C GLU A 69 -10.08 -14.38 -9.18
N ASP A 70 -10.14 -13.78 -10.38
CA ASP A 70 -11.37 -13.61 -11.16
C ASP A 70 -12.50 -12.90 -10.37
N LEU A 71 -12.09 -12.00 -9.47
CA LEU A 71 -12.99 -11.21 -8.65
C LEU A 71 -13.25 -9.86 -9.33
N GLU A 72 -14.48 -9.36 -9.19
CA GLU A 72 -14.83 -8.02 -9.65
C GLU A 72 -13.93 -6.96 -9.00
N VAL A 73 -13.28 -6.15 -9.84
CA VAL A 73 -12.39 -5.07 -9.40
C VAL A 73 -13.24 -3.90 -8.87
N PRO A 74 -13.15 -3.55 -7.58
CA PRO A 74 -14.01 -2.51 -7.04
C PRO A 74 -13.66 -1.11 -7.56
N GLU A 75 -14.66 -0.23 -7.58
CA GLU A 75 -14.53 1.15 -8.04
C GLU A 75 -13.68 2.02 -7.10
N THR A 76 -13.65 1.68 -5.81
CA THR A 76 -12.94 2.46 -4.79
C THR A 76 -11.75 1.74 -4.18
N TYR A 77 -10.77 2.53 -3.75
CA TYR A 77 -9.55 2.04 -3.10
C TYR A 77 -9.88 1.23 -1.85
N ARG A 78 -10.83 1.76 -1.06
CA ARG A 78 -11.32 1.12 0.16
C ARG A 78 -11.87 -0.26 -0.13
N GLN A 79 -12.79 -0.37 -1.10
CA GLN A 79 -13.39 -1.65 -1.44
C GLN A 79 -12.37 -2.66 -1.97
N ALA A 80 -11.35 -2.23 -2.72
CA ALA A 80 -10.29 -3.12 -3.18
C ALA A 80 -9.57 -3.80 -2.01
N PHE A 81 -9.18 -3.05 -0.97
CA PHE A 81 -8.54 -3.64 0.20
C PHE A 81 -9.48 -4.57 0.98
N ILE A 82 -10.74 -4.17 1.18
CA ILE A 82 -11.74 -5.02 1.84
C ILE A 82 -11.91 -6.35 1.08
N ARG A 83 -11.96 -6.29 -0.25
CA ARG A 83 -12.12 -7.48 -1.10
C ARG A 83 -10.96 -8.46 -0.95
N LEU A 84 -9.73 -7.97 -0.79
CA LEU A 84 -8.57 -8.83 -0.50
C LEU A 84 -8.74 -9.58 0.83
N GLY A 85 -9.24 -8.90 1.87
CA GLY A 85 -9.49 -9.51 3.18
C GLY A 85 -10.61 -10.54 3.13
N GLU A 86 -11.69 -10.27 2.39
CA GLU A 86 -12.80 -11.21 2.17
C GLU A 86 -12.37 -12.46 1.41
N ALA A 87 -11.46 -12.30 0.44
CA ALA A 87 -10.88 -13.40 -0.32
C ALA A 87 -9.78 -14.17 0.45
N GLY A 88 -9.44 -13.75 1.67
CA GLY A 88 -8.38 -14.37 2.47
C GLY A 88 -6.99 -14.22 1.86
N ILE A 89 -6.79 -13.22 0.99
CA ILE A 89 -5.50 -12.90 0.37
C ILE A 89 -4.60 -12.19 1.37
N ILE A 90 -5.21 -11.35 2.19
CA ILE A 90 -4.60 -10.71 3.35
C ILE A 90 -5.51 -10.89 4.58
N ASP A 91 -4.98 -10.65 5.78
CA ASP A 91 -5.82 -10.65 6.98
C ASP A 91 -6.86 -9.50 6.97
N LYS A 92 -7.98 -9.71 7.65
CA LYS A 92 -9.13 -8.78 7.60
C LYS A 92 -8.83 -7.48 8.30
N GLU A 93 -8.07 -7.53 9.38
CA GLU A 93 -7.67 -6.38 10.19
C GLU A 93 -6.76 -5.43 9.38
N LEU A 94 -5.84 -5.98 8.61
CA LEU A 94 -4.94 -5.29 7.68
C LEU A 94 -5.71 -4.72 6.51
N ALA A 95 -6.67 -5.47 5.96
CA ALA A 95 -7.57 -4.95 4.93
C ALA A 95 -8.30 -3.68 5.39
N LEU A 96 -8.82 -3.69 6.62
CA LEU A 96 -9.46 -2.52 7.24
C LEU A 96 -8.46 -1.38 7.47
N ALA A 97 -7.27 -1.67 7.98
CA ALA A 97 -6.24 -0.66 8.19
C ALA A 97 -5.80 0.02 6.87
N LEU A 98 -5.58 -0.75 5.80
CA LEU A 98 -5.24 -0.22 4.47
C LEU A 98 -6.39 0.61 3.88
N ALA A 99 -7.63 0.17 4.08
CA ALA A 99 -8.83 0.91 3.71
C ALA A 99 -8.86 2.31 4.35
N GLU A 100 -8.48 2.44 5.61
CA GLU A 100 -8.39 3.74 6.29
C GLU A 100 -7.23 4.59 5.74
N LYS A 101 -6.06 3.99 5.48
CA LYS A 101 -4.92 4.70 4.86
C LYS A 101 -5.20 5.16 3.43
N ALA A 102 -6.09 4.49 2.71
CA ALA A 102 -6.52 4.92 1.38
C ALA A 102 -7.20 6.29 1.38
N ARG A 103 -7.82 6.69 2.50
CA ARG A 103 -8.45 8.01 2.65
C ARG A 103 -7.43 9.14 2.54
N THR A 104 -6.19 8.91 2.96
CA THR A 104 -5.11 9.90 2.93
C THR A 104 -4.87 10.44 1.51
N ARG A 105 -4.94 9.58 0.48
CA ARG A 105 -4.76 9.98 -0.92
C ARG A 105 -5.77 11.03 -1.38
N ASN A 106 -7.02 10.93 -0.94
CA ASN A 106 -8.06 11.89 -1.34
C ASN A 106 -7.94 13.22 -0.60
N ILE A 107 -7.31 13.24 0.57
CA ILE A 107 -7.19 14.45 1.38
C ILE A 107 -5.88 15.20 1.07
N LEU A 108 -4.81 14.48 0.68
CA LEU A 108 -3.53 15.07 0.29
C LEU A 108 -3.62 15.99 -0.95
N VAL A 109 -4.67 15.89 -1.76
CA VAL A 109 -4.91 16.82 -2.89
C VAL A 109 -5.54 18.15 -2.48
N HIS A 110 -6.05 18.29 -1.25
CA HIS A 110 -6.65 19.54 -0.76
C HIS A 110 -5.58 20.58 -0.35
N GLN A 111 -5.98 21.83 -0.06
CA GLN A 111 -5.03 22.90 0.31
C GLN A 111 -4.88 23.14 1.83
N TYR A 112 -5.66 22.45 2.67
CA TYR A 112 -5.65 22.65 4.13
C TYR A 112 -4.49 21.92 4.79
N LEU A 113 -3.44 22.66 5.20
CA LEU A 113 -2.22 22.09 5.79
C LEU A 113 -2.47 21.35 7.11
N ASP A 114 -3.35 21.86 7.97
CA ASP A 114 -3.61 21.25 9.29
C ASP A 114 -4.27 19.88 9.14
N ILE A 115 -5.23 19.77 8.23
CA ILE A 115 -5.91 18.51 7.92
C ILE A 115 -4.94 17.50 7.32
N LYS A 116 -4.03 17.96 6.44
CA LYS A 116 -2.99 17.08 5.87
C LYS A 116 -2.02 16.59 6.92
N TRP A 117 -1.59 17.46 7.83
CA TRP A 117 -0.64 17.11 8.88
C TRP A 117 -1.15 15.97 9.74
N GLU A 118 -2.41 16.01 10.19
CA GLU A 118 -2.98 14.94 11.02
C GLU A 118 -2.94 13.57 10.30
N LEU A 119 -3.15 13.56 8.98
CA LEU A 119 -3.07 12.33 8.19
C LEU A 119 -1.63 11.85 7.98
N ILE A 120 -0.70 12.77 7.76
CA ILE A 120 0.71 12.45 7.60
C ILE A 120 1.25 11.91 8.92
N LYS A 121 0.95 12.56 10.03
CA LYS A 121 1.29 12.11 11.38
C LYS A 121 0.73 10.73 11.67
N ASP A 122 -0.55 10.48 11.37
CA ASP A 122 -1.16 9.15 11.50
C ASP A 122 -0.49 8.11 10.57
N PHE A 123 -0.10 8.49 9.36
CA PHE A 123 0.60 7.59 8.44
C PHE A 123 2.04 7.27 8.93
N LEU A 124 2.78 8.26 9.40
CA LEU A 124 4.12 8.08 9.98
C LEU A 124 4.04 7.17 11.22
N ALA A 125 3.02 7.33 12.06
CA ALA A 125 2.84 6.55 13.27
C ALA A 125 2.43 5.09 13.00
N THR A 126 1.46 4.85 12.09
CA THR A 126 0.85 3.52 11.93
C THR A 126 0.80 3.02 10.48
N GLY A 127 0.86 3.92 9.50
CA GLY A 127 0.87 3.61 8.07
C GLY A 127 2.12 2.84 7.62
N VAL A 128 3.31 3.19 8.13
CA VAL A 128 4.57 2.48 7.82
C VAL A 128 4.46 0.99 8.16
N ALA A 129 3.99 0.68 9.37
CA ALA A 129 3.79 -0.70 9.81
C ALA A 129 2.71 -1.42 8.99
N THR A 130 1.62 -0.71 8.66
CA THR A 130 0.52 -1.24 7.85
C THR A 130 1.00 -1.64 6.45
N ILE A 131 1.72 -0.76 5.75
CA ILE A 131 2.27 -1.04 4.42
C ILE A 131 3.34 -2.13 4.48
N GLY A 132 4.19 -2.12 5.50
CA GLY A 132 5.17 -3.19 5.74
C GLY A 132 4.51 -4.57 5.94
N HIS A 133 3.39 -4.62 6.67
CA HIS A 133 2.64 -5.86 6.87
C HIS A 133 2.00 -6.35 5.56
N PHE A 134 1.41 -5.45 4.78
CA PHE A 134 0.88 -5.75 3.45
C PHE A 134 1.94 -6.33 2.53
N LYS A 135 3.10 -5.66 2.42
CA LYS A 135 4.24 -6.13 1.62
C LYS A 135 4.62 -7.57 1.99
N LYS A 136 4.75 -7.87 3.29
CA LYS A 136 5.13 -9.19 3.77
C LYS A 136 4.13 -10.28 3.38
N GLN A 137 2.83 -10.02 3.50
CA GLN A 137 1.81 -11.00 3.13
C GLN A 137 1.77 -11.27 1.63
N VAL A 138 1.94 -10.23 0.81
CA VAL A 138 2.04 -10.39 -0.65
C VAL A 138 3.26 -11.22 -1.04
N GLU A 139 4.43 -10.95 -0.45
CA GLU A 139 5.65 -11.74 -0.70
C GLU A 139 5.48 -13.22 -0.31
N GLN A 140 4.90 -13.48 0.86
CA GLN A 140 4.59 -14.85 1.31
C GLN A 140 3.66 -15.58 0.36
N ARG A 141 2.66 -14.88 -0.21
CA ARG A 141 1.74 -15.43 -1.20
C ARG A 141 2.46 -15.82 -2.49
N LEU A 142 3.34 -14.98 -3.01
CA LEU A 142 4.09 -15.27 -4.23
C LEU A 142 4.95 -16.53 -4.06
N ILE A 143 5.69 -16.63 -2.94
CA ILE A 143 6.51 -17.81 -2.62
C ILE A 143 5.64 -19.08 -2.49
N ALA A 144 4.47 -18.97 -1.88
CA ALA A 144 3.55 -20.11 -1.76
C ALA A 144 2.94 -20.55 -3.10
N GLY A 145 2.79 -19.62 -4.06
CA GLY A 145 2.35 -19.90 -5.43
C GLY A 145 3.37 -20.70 -6.23
N GLU A 146 4.65 -20.30 -6.17
CA GLU A 146 5.77 -20.99 -6.85
C GLU A 146 5.88 -22.46 -6.41
N LYS A 147 5.81 -22.72 -5.10
CA LYS A 147 5.88 -24.08 -4.53
C LYS A 147 4.73 -25.01 -4.95
N ARG A 148 3.59 -24.47 -5.38
CA ARG A 148 2.47 -25.28 -5.90
C ARG A 148 2.67 -25.65 -7.38
N GLY A 149 3.40 -24.83 -8.15
CA GLY A 149 3.75 -25.12 -9.54
C GLY A 149 4.81 -26.21 -9.68
N GLU A 150 5.79 -26.24 -8.78
CA GLU A 150 6.89 -27.22 -8.78
C GLU A 150 6.46 -28.63 -8.35
N ASN A 151 5.45 -28.76 -7.47
CA ASN A 151 4.95 -30.08 -7.02
C ASN A 151 3.89 -30.69 -7.97
N GLY A 152 3.55 -30.02 -9.06
CA GLY A 152 2.54 -30.43 -10.03
C GLY A 152 3.06 -30.67 -11.44
N SER A 153 4.39 -30.65 -11.64
CA SER A 153 5.06 -30.95 -12.92
C SER A 153 5.83 -32.27 -12.87
#